data_AF-U2EWY7-F1
#
_entry.id   AF-U2EWY7-F1
#
_cell.length_a   1.000
_cell.length_b   1.000
_cell.length_c   1.000
_cell.angle_alpha   90.00
_cell.angle_beta   90.00
_cell.angle_gamma   90.00
#
_symmetry.space_group_name_H-M   'P 1'
#
loop_
_entity.id
_entity.type
_entity.pdbx_description
1 polymer ?
#
loop_
_entity_poly.entity_id
_entity_poly.type
_entity_poly.pdbx_seq_one_letter_code
_entity_poly.pdbx_strand_id
1 'polypeptide(L)'
;MTEGVKDIRATKISITLDTYLKKEVDNIAKELGKTRSCLVADAVEYYLDFLDMTVATRRLNDKNDTIISSADMERYINELGAKI
;
A
#
# COMPACT_ATOMS: atom_id res chain seq x y z
N MET A 1 4.12 0.04 -26.76
CA MET A 1 4.10 -0.64 -25.45
C MET A 1 4.66 0.34 -24.44
N THR A 2 3.80 1.06 -23.74
CA THR A 2 4.19 1.90 -22.60
C THR A 2 3.30 1.47 -21.46
N GLU A 3 3.80 0.52 -20.67
CA GLU A 3 3.16 0.10 -19.44
C GLU A 3 2.99 1.32 -18.52
N GLY A 4 1.78 1.44 -17.98
CA GLY A 4 1.44 2.11 -16.73
C GLY A 4 2.30 3.30 -16.30
N VAL A 5 2.18 4.44 -16.97
CA VAL A 5 2.43 5.71 -16.28
C VAL A 5 1.33 5.84 -15.23
N LYS A 6 1.65 5.49 -13.98
CA LYS A 6 0.81 5.76 -12.81
C LYS A 6 0.49 7.26 -12.86
N ASP A 7 -0.74 7.64 -13.17
CA ASP A 7 -1.15 9.05 -13.17
C ASP A 7 -0.94 9.57 -11.74
N ILE A 8 0.15 10.32 -11.52
CA ILE A 8 0.56 10.79 -10.18
C ILE A 8 -0.33 11.98 -9.82
N ARG A 9 -1.62 11.72 -9.62
CA ARG A 9 -2.51 12.69 -8.99
C ARG A 9 -2.24 12.67 -7.50
N ALA A 10 -1.27 13.49 -7.08
CA ALA A 10 -0.97 13.70 -5.68
C ALA A 10 -2.21 14.27 -4.98
N THR A 11 -2.79 13.48 -4.08
CA THR A 11 -3.94 13.90 -3.27
C THR A 11 -3.42 14.40 -1.93
N LYS A 12 -3.84 15.60 -1.52
CA LYS A 12 -3.48 16.15 -0.21
C LYS A 12 -4.35 15.51 0.87
N ILE A 13 -3.70 15.02 1.92
CA ILE A 13 -4.35 14.48 3.12
C ILE A 13 -3.92 15.33 4.31
N SER A 14 -4.88 15.69 5.17
CA SER A 14 -4.61 16.33 6.46
C SER A 14 -4.79 15.29 7.56
N ILE A 15 -3.79 15.17 8.43
CA ILE A 15 -3.79 14.23 9.56
C ILE A 15 -3.46 14.96 10.85
N THR A 16 -4.03 14.49 11.96
CA THR A 16 -3.68 14.96 13.29
C THR A 16 -2.66 14.01 13.90
N LEU A 17 -1.56 14.55 14.38
CA LEU A 17 -0.52 13.83 15.12
C LEU A 17 -0.32 14.51 16.46
N ASP A 18 0.04 13.74 17.48
CA ASP A 18 0.43 14.34 18.75
C ASP A 18 1.72 15.18 18.58
N THR A 19 1.89 16.15 19.46
CA THR A 19 2.97 17.14 19.34
C THR A 19 4.36 16.52 19.44
N TYR A 20 4.50 15.43 20.20
CA TYR A 20 5.78 14.75 20.37
C TYR A 20 6.16 13.99 19.10
N LEU A 21 5.26 13.18 18.55
CA LEU A 21 5.48 12.46 17.30
C LEU A 21 5.77 13.40 16.14
N LYS A 22 5.04 14.52 16.05
CA LYS A 22 5.32 15.56 15.04
C LYS A 22 6.76 16.10 15.17
N LYS A 23 7.27 16.29 16.39
CA LYS A 23 8.63 16.76 16.64
C LYS A 23 9.69 15.73 16.22
N GLU A 24 9.45 14.46 16.51
CA GLU A 24 10.34 13.37 16.08
C GLU A 24 10.42 13.28 14.55
N VAL A 25 9.27 13.36 13.86
CA VAL A 25 9.21 13.40 12.39
C VAL A 25 10.00 14.59 11.83
N ASP A 26 9.84 15.77 12.43
CA ASP A 26 10.58 16.97 12.02
C ASP A 26 12.11 16.80 12.19
N ASN A 27 12.55 16.24 13.33
CA ASN A 27 13.96 16.04 13.63
C ASN A 27 14.61 15.06 12.64
N ILE A 28 13.98 13.90 12.43
CA ILE A 28 14.47 12.87 11.51
C ILE A 28 14.46 13.39 10.07
N ALA A 29 13.40 14.09 9.65
CA ALA A 29 13.33 14.68 8.33
C ALA A 29 14.49 15.67 8.09
N LYS A 30 14.81 16.50 9.10
CA LYS A 30 15.94 17.43 9.05
C LYS A 30 17.29 16.70 8.96
N GLU A 31 17.49 15.68 9.79
CA GLU A 31 18.75 14.90 9.80
C GLU A 31 18.99 14.17 8.48
N LEU A 32 17.94 13.64 7.87
CA LEU A 32 18.01 12.92 6.60
C LEU A 32 17.91 13.83 5.35
N GLY A 33 17.73 15.15 5.54
CA GLY A 33 17.50 16.09 4.42
C GLY A 33 16.23 15.80 3.61
N LYS A 34 15.24 15.10 4.19
CA LYS A 34 13.97 14.75 3.55
C LYS A 34 12.87 15.74 3.93
N THR A 35 11.81 15.79 3.13
CA THR A 35 10.58 16.48 3.55
C THR A 35 9.78 15.62 4.52
N ARG A 36 9.06 16.26 5.44
CA ARG A 36 8.15 15.58 6.38
C ARG A 36 7.13 14.72 5.65
N SER A 37 6.56 15.25 4.57
CA SER A 37 5.57 14.53 3.76
C SER A 37 6.16 13.29 3.11
N CYS A 38 7.42 13.33 2.64
CA CYS A 38 8.09 12.14 2.12
C CYS A 38 8.29 11.10 3.21
N LEU A 39 8.78 11.50 4.40
CA LEU A 39 8.99 10.57 5.50
C LEU A 39 7.69 9.91 5.97
N VAL A 40 6.60 10.68 6.06
CA VAL A 40 5.27 10.16 6.41
C VAL A 40 4.74 9.24 5.31
N ALA A 41 4.94 9.58 4.03
CA ALA A 41 4.52 8.73 2.92
C ALA A 41 5.26 7.38 2.94
N ASP A 42 6.59 7.39 3.09
CA ASP A 42 7.43 6.19 3.18
C ASP A 42 6.97 5.29 4.35
N ALA A 43 6.67 5.90 5.51
CA ALA A 43 6.21 5.17 6.70
C ALA A 43 4.82 4.54 6.51
N VAL A 44 3.90 5.27 5.89
CA VAL A 44 2.55 4.77 5.58
C VAL A 44 2.62 3.64 4.56
N GLU A 45 3.43 3.76 3.51
CA GLU A 45 3.63 2.71 2.51
C GLU A 45 4.16 1.43 3.15
N TYR A 46 5.22 1.54 3.96
CA TYR A 46 5.78 0.39 4.69
C TYR A 46 4.75 -0.29 5.61
N TYR A 47 3.94 0.51 6.31
CA TYR A 47 2.91 -0.05 7.19
C TYR A 47 1.78 -0.72 6.41
N LEU A 48 1.39 -0.18 5.26
CA LEU A 48 0.39 -0.80 4.39
C LEU A 48 0.88 -2.13 3.83
N ASP A 49 2.13 -2.26 3.40
CA ASP A 49 2.71 -3.53 2.96
C ASP A 49 2.63 -4.61 4.06
N PHE A 50 2.89 -4.22 5.32
CA PHE A 50 2.74 -5.11 6.46
C PHE A 50 1.27 -5.50 6.70
N LEU A 51 0.34 -4.55 6.58
CA LEU A 51 -1.07 -4.81 6.75
C LEU A 51 -1.67 -5.67 5.63
N ASP A 52 -1.17 -5.56 4.40
CA ASP A 52 -1.59 -6.41 3.28
C ASP A 52 -1.39 -7.89 3.59
N MET A 53 -0.26 -8.25 4.21
CA MET A 53 -0.02 -9.61 4.68
C MET A 53 -1.04 -10.05 5.74
N THR A 54 -1.41 -9.14 6.65
CA THR A 54 -2.42 -9.41 7.67
C THR A 54 -3.79 -9.67 7.04
N VAL A 55 -4.18 -8.86 6.05
CA VAL A 55 -5.43 -9.02 5.30
C VAL A 55 -5.42 -10.33 4.51
N ALA A 56 -4.34 -10.65 3.81
CA ALA A 56 -4.19 -11.89 3.05
C ALA A 56 -4.30 -13.12 3.96
N THR A 57 -3.63 -13.09 5.12
CA THR A 57 -3.70 -14.17 6.11
C THR A 57 -5.11 -14.35 6.66
N ARG A 58 -5.82 -13.23 6.89
CA ARG A 58 -7.22 -13.29 7.34
C ARG A 58 -8.12 -13.93 6.30
N ARG A 59 -8.01 -13.54 5.02
CA ARG A 59 -8.76 -14.12 3.90
C ARG A 59 -8.48 -15.61 3.75
N LEU A 60 -7.20 -15.99 3.82
CA LEU A 60 -6.79 -17.40 3.73
C LEU A 60 -7.43 -18.29 4.80
N ASN A 61 -7.64 -17.75 6.01
CA ASN A 61 -8.20 -18.49 7.14
C ASN A 61 -9.73 -18.36 7.25
N ASP A 62 -10.38 -17.51 6.45
CA ASP A 62 -11.81 -17.32 6.48
C ASP A 62 -12.51 -18.45 5.70
N LYS A 63 -13.17 -19.34 6.44
CA LYS A 63 -13.88 -20.50 5.88
C LYS A 63 -15.12 -20.13 5.07
N ASN A 64 -15.60 -18.90 5.22
CA ASN A 64 -16.73 -18.38 4.44
C ASN A 64 -16.25 -17.61 3.21
N ASP A 65 -14.94 -17.41 3.03
CA ASP A 65 -14.41 -16.78 1.85
C ASP A 65 -14.59 -17.71 0.64
N THR A 66 -14.99 -17.13 -0.49
CA THR A 66 -15.32 -17.90 -1.68
C THR A 66 -14.03 -18.37 -2.35
N ILE A 67 -13.72 -19.64 -2.20
CA ILE A 67 -12.59 -20.26 -2.89
C ILE A 67 -13.02 -20.61 -4.32
N ILE A 68 -12.35 -20.01 -5.31
CA ILE A 68 -12.54 -20.35 -6.73
C ILE A 68 -11.67 -21.54 -7.13
N SER A 69 -12.09 -22.28 -8.16
CA SER A 69 -11.29 -23.36 -8.72
C SER A 69 -10.06 -22.83 -9.48
N SER A 70 -9.06 -23.67 -9.71
CA SER A 70 -7.91 -23.31 -10.55
C SER A 70 -8.33 -22.95 -11.98
N ALA A 71 -9.35 -23.63 -12.53
CA ALA A 71 -9.89 -23.34 -13.84
C ALA A 71 -10.57 -21.95 -13.90
N ASP A 72 -11.29 -21.57 -12.86
CA ASP A 72 -11.89 -20.22 -12.75
C ASP A 72 -10.80 -19.16 -12.59
N MET A 73 -9.75 -19.44 -11.81
CA MET A 73 -8.59 -18.56 -11.66
C MET A 73 -7.88 -18.33 -12.99
N GLU A 74 -7.61 -19.38 -13.76
CA GLU A 74 -7.03 -19.28 -15.11
C GLU A 74 -7.92 -18.46 -16.05
N ARG A 75 -9.24 -18.67 -16.00
CA ARG A 75 -10.19 -17.85 -16.77
C ARG A 75 -10.08 -16.37 -16.41
N TYR A 76 -10.09 -16.04 -15.12
CA TYR A 76 -9.94 -14.66 -14.64
C TYR A 76 -8.62 -14.02 -15.08
N ILE A 77 -7.50 -14.73 -14.98
CA ILE A 77 -6.18 -14.22 -15.38
C ILE A 77 -6.15 -13.92 -16.89
N ASN A 78 -6.69 -14.82 -17.70
CA ASN A 78 -6.77 -14.65 -19.15
C ASN A 78 -7.67 -13.46 -19.54
N GLU A 79 -8.80 -13.27 -18.84
CA GLU A 79 -9.72 -12.12 -19.04
C GLU A 79 -9.08 -10.78 -18.65
N LEU A 80 -8.23 -10.76 -17.62
CA LEU A 80 -7.50 -9.56 -17.20
C LEU A 80 -6.40 -9.13 -18.19
N GLY A 81 -6.09 -9.97 -19.19
CA GLY A 81 -5.00 -9.72 -20.13
C GLY A 81 -3.62 -9.70 -19.47
N ALA A 82 -3.52 -10.18 -18.23
CA ALA A 82 -2.27 -10.30 -17.50
C ALA A 82 -1.47 -11.46 -18.10
N LYS A 83 -0.43 -11.14 -18.88
CA LYS A 83 0.58 -12.13 -19.24
C LYS A 83 1.46 -12.35 -18.02
N ILE A 84 1.39 -13.56 -17.45
CA ILE A 84 2.35 -14.04 -16.46
C ILE A 84 3.63 -14.46 -17.20
#